data_AF-A0A661KMC3-F1
#
_entry.id   AF-A0A661KMC3-F1
#
_cell.length_a   1.000
_cell.length_b   1.000
_cell.length_c   1.000
_cell.angle_alpha   90.00
_cell.angle_beta   90.00
_cell.angle_gamma   90.00
#
_symmetry.space_group_name_H-M   'P 1'
#
loop_
_entity.id
_entity.type
_entity.pdbx_description
1 polymer ?
#
loop_
_entity_poly.entity_id
_entity_poly.type
_entity_poly.pdbx_seq_one_letter_code
_entity_poly.pdbx_strand_id
1 'polypeptide(L)'
;AFLWLFLPFSLEGKTLFHVWRLKLTIEGIRFAFLITLKCNAILMIIITFIATIPMPTVGYALSSLGFSERLTLILLMSYRYIDVIFEEYKRLAQSLKVRCFKPGTNLHTYRTYAYLIAMVFARSYERGIRVYQAMLLRGFNGRFYSLRRFKLKNSDILLFIGILLSDACLIILDRGMFI
;
A
#
# COMPACT_ATOMS: atom_id res chain seq x y z
N ALA A 1 3.05 -15.53 -15.22
CA ALA A 1 2.69 -16.37 -16.38
C ALA A 1 2.80 -15.61 -17.70
N PHE A 2 2.10 -14.48 -17.88
CA PHE A 2 2.13 -13.69 -19.13
C PHE A 2 3.54 -13.35 -19.65
N LEU A 3 4.43 -12.89 -18.77
CA LEU A 3 5.82 -12.53 -19.14
C LEU A 3 6.62 -13.69 -19.74
N TRP A 4 6.45 -14.91 -19.23
CA TRP A 4 7.11 -16.11 -19.74
C TRP A 4 6.60 -16.55 -21.12
N LEU A 5 5.42 -16.09 -21.52
CA LEU A 5 4.83 -16.41 -22.82
C LEU A 5 5.31 -15.45 -23.92
N PHE A 6 5.60 -14.19 -23.58
CA PHE A 6 5.86 -13.14 -24.58
C PHE A 6 7.34 -12.71 -24.67
N LEU A 7 8.04 -12.56 -23.54
CA LEU A 7 9.44 -12.11 -23.53
C LEU A 7 10.45 -13.03 -24.24
N PRO A 8 10.37 -14.38 -24.14
CA PRO A 8 11.33 -15.24 -24.84
C PRO A 8 11.21 -15.18 -26.36
N PHE A 9 10.10 -14.63 -26.88
CA PHE A 9 9.81 -14.51 -28.31
C PHE A 9 9.91 -13.08 -28.86
N SER A 10 9.84 -12.04 -28.03
CA SER A 10 9.93 -10.63 -28.45
C SER A 10 11.35 -10.04 -28.42
N LEU A 11 12.29 -10.65 -27.69
CA LEU A 11 13.65 -10.13 -27.55
C LEU A 11 14.58 -10.73 -28.60
N GLU A 12 15.27 -9.85 -29.35
CA GLU A 12 16.31 -10.23 -30.31
C GLU A 12 17.60 -10.65 -29.57
N GLY A 13 18.20 -11.78 -29.95
CA GLY A 13 19.45 -12.27 -29.37
C GLY A 13 19.84 -13.65 -29.90
N LYS A 14 20.76 -14.34 -29.22
CA LYS A 14 21.21 -15.70 -29.61
C LYS A 14 20.06 -16.70 -29.57
N THR A 15 19.66 -17.19 -30.73
CA THR A 15 18.55 -18.11 -30.92
C THR A 15 18.98 -19.54 -30.66
N LEU A 16 18.34 -20.25 -29.71
CA LEU A 16 18.58 -21.68 -29.47
C LEU A 16 17.76 -22.58 -30.42
N PHE A 17 16.54 -22.15 -30.75
CA PHE A 17 15.62 -22.90 -31.60
C PHE A 17 14.90 -21.97 -32.57
N HIS A 18 14.86 -22.37 -33.84
CA HIS A 18 14.12 -21.68 -34.89
C HIS A 18 12.87 -22.52 -35.20
N VAL A 19 11.73 -22.19 -34.59
CA VAL A 19 10.46 -22.86 -34.92
C VAL A 19 9.64 -21.89 -35.76
N TRP A 20 9.71 -22.09 -37.09
CA TRP A 20 8.90 -21.52 -38.17
C TRP A 20 8.84 -19.97 -38.29
N ARG A 21 8.58 -19.21 -37.23
CA ARG A 21 8.59 -17.74 -37.20
C ARG A 21 8.90 -17.13 -35.82
N LEU A 22 9.09 -17.97 -34.81
CA LEU A 22 9.26 -17.60 -33.41
C LEU A 22 10.69 -17.97 -32.99
N LYS A 23 11.49 -16.95 -32.70
CA LYS A 23 12.88 -17.08 -32.26
C LYS A 23 12.89 -17.15 -30.74
N LEU A 24 13.27 -18.31 -30.19
CA LEU A 24 13.38 -18.48 -28.75
C LEU A 24 14.79 -18.07 -28.32
N THR A 25 14.87 -16.93 -27.64
CA THR A 25 16.14 -16.27 -27.29
C THR A 25 16.51 -16.55 -25.83
N ILE A 26 17.77 -16.95 -25.56
CA ILE A 26 18.30 -17.17 -24.21
C ILE A 26 18.15 -15.91 -23.35
N GLU A 27 18.44 -14.74 -23.94
CA GLU A 27 18.29 -13.45 -23.28
C GLU A 27 16.85 -13.20 -22.84
N GLY A 28 15.86 -13.57 -23.67
CA GLY A 28 14.45 -13.38 -23.31
C GLY A 28 14.00 -14.24 -22.13
N ILE A 29 14.54 -15.46 -21.99
CA ILE A 29 14.32 -16.31 -20.81
C ILE A 29 15.00 -15.71 -19.59
N ARG A 30 16.25 -15.25 -19.71
CA ARG A 30 17.00 -14.62 -18.61
C ARG A 30 16.29 -13.36 -18.10
N PHE A 31 15.81 -12.50 -18.99
CA PHE A 31 15.02 -11.32 -18.64
C PHE A 31 13.69 -11.68 -17.97
N ALA A 32 12.93 -12.64 -18.51
CA ALA A 32 11.67 -13.08 -17.91
C ALA A 32 11.87 -13.63 -16.50
N PHE A 33 12.94 -14.42 -16.29
CA PHE A 33 13.32 -14.95 -14.99
C PHE A 33 13.70 -13.84 -14.00
N LEU A 34 14.56 -12.89 -14.42
CA LEU A 34 14.97 -11.76 -13.59
C LEU A 34 13.80 -10.89 -13.16
N ILE A 35 12.87 -10.57 -14.07
CA ILE A 35 11.67 -9.77 -13.73
C ILE A 35 10.80 -10.54 -12.74
N THR A 36 10.61 -11.84 -12.96
CA THR A 36 9.82 -12.68 -12.05
C THR A 36 10.41 -12.66 -10.63
N LEU A 37 11.74 -12.77 -10.51
CA LEU A 37 12.43 -12.76 -9.22
C LEU A 37 12.33 -11.38 -8.54
N LYS A 38 12.57 -10.29 -9.28
CA LYS A 38 12.41 -8.92 -8.77
C LYS A 38 11.00 -8.64 -8.27
N CYS A 39 9.97 -9.02 -9.04
CA CYS A 39 8.58 -8.83 -8.63
C CYS A 39 8.25 -9.60 -7.34
N ASN A 40 8.66 -10.87 -7.23
CA ASN A 40 8.42 -11.65 -6.01
C ASN A 40 9.15 -11.04 -4.80
N ALA A 41 10.40 -10.60 -4.96
CA ALA A 41 11.14 -9.93 -3.90
C ALA A 41 10.44 -8.65 -3.42
N ILE A 42 10.01 -7.79 -4.34
CA ILE A 42 9.27 -6.55 -4.02
C ILE A 42 7.97 -6.87 -3.28
N LEU A 43 7.21 -7.87 -3.75
CA LEU A 43 5.96 -8.28 -3.10
C LEU A 43 6.21 -8.79 -1.68
N MET A 44 7.24 -9.60 -1.46
CA MET A 44 7.61 -10.08 -0.13
C MET A 44 7.95 -8.90 0.80
N ILE A 45 8.77 -7.96 0.34
CA ILE A 45 9.13 -6.77 1.13
C ILE A 45 7.88 -5.97 1.51
N ILE A 46 6.97 -5.73 0.56
CA ILE A 46 5.73 -4.97 0.82
C ILE A 46 4.84 -5.71 1.82
N ILE A 47 4.65 -7.02 1.67
CA ILE A 47 3.82 -7.82 2.56
C ILE A 47 4.41 -7.82 3.97
N THR A 48 5.72 -8.05 4.11
CA THR A 48 6.41 -8.01 5.41
C THR A 48 6.31 -6.62 6.05
N PHE A 49 6.45 -5.55 5.27
CA PHE A 49 6.33 -4.18 5.77
C PHE A 49 4.93 -3.90 6.33
N ILE A 50 3.87 -4.25 5.57
CA ILE A 50 2.48 -4.06 5.97
C ILE A 50 2.13 -4.93 7.20
N ALA A 51 2.66 -6.16 7.26
CA ALA A 51 2.35 -7.09 8.34
C ALA A 51 3.06 -6.76 9.67
N THR A 52 4.24 -6.13 9.62
CA THR A 52 5.11 -5.97 10.80
C THR A 52 4.95 -4.60 11.48
N ILE A 53 4.67 -3.54 10.73
CA ILE A 53 4.66 -2.18 11.27
C ILE A 53 3.21 -1.68 11.45
N PRO A 54 2.79 -1.33 12.68
CA PRO A 54 1.46 -0.77 12.89
C PRO A 54 1.39 0.66 12.33
N MET A 55 0.26 1.00 11.68
CA MET A 55 0.10 2.27 10.95
C MET A 55 0.39 3.55 11.76
N PRO A 56 0.07 3.66 13.06
CA PRO A 56 0.46 4.82 13.87
C PRO A 56 1.98 5.03 13.96
N THR A 57 2.76 3.95 13.90
CA THR A 57 4.24 4.00 13.90
C THR A 57 4.76 4.52 12.56
N VAL A 58 4.12 4.14 11.45
CA VAL A 58 4.44 4.67 10.11
C VAL A 58 4.22 6.18 10.06
N GLY A 59 3.06 6.66 10.54
CA GLY A 59 2.77 8.10 10.57
C GLY A 59 3.83 8.89 11.34
N TYR A 60 4.25 8.41 12.50
CA TYR A 60 5.33 9.07 13.25
C TYR A 60 6.68 9.00 12.53
N ALA A 61 7.03 7.86 11.94
CA ALA A 61 8.26 7.71 11.16
C ALA A 61 8.32 8.76 10.03
N LEU A 62 7.20 9.01 9.34
CA LEU A 62 7.09 10.10 8.36
C LEU A 62 7.37 11.47 8.98
N SER A 63 6.80 11.77 10.15
CA SER A 63 7.08 13.03 10.85
C SER A 63 8.56 13.17 11.22
N SER A 64 9.25 12.09 11.59
CA SER A 64 10.68 12.11 11.88
C SER A 64 11.56 12.27 10.63
N LEU A 65 11.05 11.88 9.45
CA LEU A 65 11.71 12.07 8.16
C LEU A 65 11.56 13.50 7.61
N GLY A 66 10.94 14.42 8.36
CA GLY A 66 10.77 15.83 7.97
C GLY A 66 9.44 16.14 7.27
N PHE A 67 8.48 15.21 7.22
CA PHE A 67 7.13 15.55 6.77
C PHE A 67 6.46 16.55 7.72
N SER A 68 5.66 17.46 7.15
CA SER A 68 4.88 18.42 7.95
C SER A 68 3.96 17.70 8.94
N GLU A 69 3.92 18.19 10.17
CA GLU A 69 3.07 17.66 11.25
C GLU A 69 1.58 17.61 10.84
N ARG A 70 1.15 18.55 9.98
CA ARG A 70 -0.23 18.58 9.45
C ARG A 70 -0.54 17.39 8.55
N LEU A 71 0.39 17.00 7.67
CA LEU A 71 0.21 15.84 6.79
C LEU A 71 0.16 14.54 7.60
N THR A 72 1.06 14.42 8.58
CA THR A 72 1.08 13.28 9.50
C THR A 72 -0.24 13.14 10.27
N LEU A 73 -0.77 14.26 10.77
CA LEU A 73 -2.07 14.29 11.45
C LEU A 73 -3.21 13.83 10.54
N ILE A 74 -3.30 14.38 9.32
CA ILE A 74 -4.36 14.02 8.36
C ILE A 74 -4.28 12.53 8.04
N LEU A 75 -3.08 11.99 7.83
CA LEU A 75 -2.86 10.57 7.54
C LEU A 75 -3.27 9.68 8.71
N LEU A 76 -2.85 10.01 9.93
CA LEU A 76 -3.19 9.23 11.13
C LEU A 76 -4.70 9.26 11.43
N MET A 77 -5.32 10.43 11.29
CA MET A 77 -6.78 10.56 11.45
C MET A 77 -7.51 9.79 10.36
N SER A 78 -7.07 9.89 9.10
CA SER A 78 -7.66 9.12 8.00
C SER A 78 -7.66 7.62 8.33
N TYR A 79 -6.52 7.06 8.73
CA TYR A 79 -6.44 5.65 9.11
C TYR A 79 -7.39 5.29 10.26
N ARG A 80 -7.35 6.06 11.36
CA ARG A 80 -8.22 5.80 12.53
C ARG A 80 -9.71 5.88 12.19
N TYR A 81 -10.10 6.77 11.28
CA TYR A 81 -11.51 7.00 10.95
C TYR A 81 -12.03 6.15 9.79
N ILE A 82 -11.17 5.53 8.98
CA ILE A 82 -11.59 4.57 7.93
C ILE A 82 -12.47 3.47 8.53
N ASP A 83 -12.01 2.83 9.61
CA ASP A 83 -12.74 1.74 10.25
C ASP A 83 -14.10 2.20 10.78
N VAL A 84 -14.16 3.38 11.39
CA VAL A 84 -15.42 3.93 11.90
C VAL A 84 -16.39 4.30 10.77
N ILE A 85 -15.89 4.91 9.70
CA ILE A 85 -16.71 5.24 8.53
C ILE A 85 -17.24 3.95 7.89
N PHE A 86 -16.42 2.89 7.88
CA PHE A 86 -16.82 1.58 7.38
C PHE A 86 -17.87 0.91 8.26
N GLU A 87 -17.81 1.06 9.58
CA GLU A 87 -18.87 0.63 10.50
C GLU A 87 -20.19 1.38 10.27
N GLU A 88 -20.15 2.69 10.06
CA GLU A 88 -21.34 3.49 9.71
C GLU A 88 -21.92 3.05 8.36
N TYR A 89 -21.06 2.81 7.36
CA TYR A 89 -21.46 2.23 6.08
C TYR A 89 -22.17 0.87 6.28
N LYS A 90 -21.57 -0.05 7.05
CA LYS A 90 -22.15 -1.37 7.33
C LYS A 90 -23.51 -1.24 8.02
N ARG A 91 -23.63 -0.34 9.00
CA ARG A 91 -24.88 -0.10 9.73
C ARG A 91 -25.98 0.41 8.79
N LEU A 92 -25.67 1.36 7.91
CA LEU A 92 -26.63 1.87 6.94
C LEU A 92 -26.99 0.82 5.89
N ALA A 93 -26.01 0.06 5.41
CA ALA A 93 -26.23 -1.06 4.49
C ALA A 93 -27.12 -2.15 5.11
N GLN A 94 -26.93 -2.47 6.39
CA GLN A 94 -27.80 -3.39 7.14
C GLN A 94 -29.23 -2.85 7.26
N SER A 95 -29.41 -1.54 7.52
CA SER A 95 -30.74 -0.95 7.58
C SER A 95 -31.50 -1.03 6.24
N LEU A 96 -30.80 -0.92 5.11
CA LEU A 96 -31.39 -1.15 3.79
C LEU A 96 -31.84 -2.61 3.62
N LYS A 97 -31.00 -3.57 4.04
CA LYS A 97 -31.34 -5.00 3.97
C LYS A 97 -32.60 -5.34 4.79
N VAL A 98 -32.76 -4.76 5.98
CA VAL A 98 -33.95 -4.95 6.83
C VAL A 98 -35.21 -4.40 6.16
N ARG A 99 -35.08 -3.33 5.37
CA ARG A 99 -36.17 -2.75 4.56
C ARG A 99 -36.44 -3.54 3.27
N CYS A 100 -35.99 -4.79 3.19
CA CYS A 100 -36.13 -5.67 2.03
C CYS A 100 -35.57 -5.08 0.72
N PHE A 101 -34.59 -4.18 0.79
CA PHE A 101 -33.97 -3.61 -0.41
C PHE A 101 -33.15 -4.68 -1.15
N LYS A 102 -33.50 -4.90 -2.42
CA LYS A 102 -32.80 -5.83 -3.32
C LYS A 102 -32.00 -5.02 -4.35
N PRO A 103 -30.66 -5.11 -4.38
CA PRO A 103 -29.87 -4.39 -5.37
C PRO A 103 -30.12 -4.96 -6.78
N GLY A 104 -30.53 -4.10 -7.71
CA GLY A 104 -30.67 -4.42 -9.15
C GLY A 104 -30.17 -3.27 -10.02
N THR A 105 -30.15 -3.43 -11.35
CA THR A 105 -29.64 -2.39 -12.29
C THR A 105 -30.67 -1.32 -12.64
N ASN A 106 -31.39 -0.80 -11.64
CA ASN A 106 -32.47 0.17 -11.82
C ASN A 106 -32.07 1.55 -11.29
N LEU A 107 -32.66 2.61 -11.81
CA LEU A 107 -32.43 3.98 -11.33
C LEU A 107 -32.70 4.12 -9.82
N HIS A 108 -33.71 3.40 -9.30
CA HIS A 108 -34.02 3.37 -7.88
C HIS A 108 -32.86 2.82 -7.03
N THR A 109 -32.14 1.82 -7.53
CA THR A 109 -30.98 1.24 -6.86
C THR A 109 -29.85 2.25 -6.78
N TYR A 110 -29.52 2.91 -7.90
CA TYR A 110 -28.49 3.96 -7.92
C TYR A 110 -28.84 5.12 -7.00
N ARG A 111 -30.11 5.56 -6.99
CA ARG A 111 -30.60 6.60 -6.08
C ARG A 111 -30.46 6.20 -4.61
N THR A 112 -30.75 4.95 -4.28
CA THR A 112 -30.61 4.43 -2.91
C THR A 112 -29.13 4.37 -2.48
N TYR A 113 -28.23 3.91 -3.36
CA TYR A 113 -26.79 3.95 -3.07
C TYR A 113 -26.26 5.38 -2.94
N ALA A 114 -26.74 6.31 -3.77
CA ALA A 114 -26.39 7.72 -3.65
C ALA A 114 -26.80 8.28 -2.28
N TYR A 115 -28.01 7.97 -1.80
CA TYR A 115 -28.45 8.37 -0.46
C TYR A 115 -27.63 7.72 0.66
N LEU A 116 -27.25 6.46 0.53
CA LEU A 116 -26.39 5.79 1.50
C LEU A 116 -25.03 6.49 1.58
N ILE A 117 -24.38 6.75 0.45
CA ILE A 117 -23.08 7.42 0.39
C ILE A 117 -23.18 8.84 0.92
N ALA A 118 -24.21 9.60 0.51
CA ALA A 118 -24.45 10.95 0.99
C ALA A 118 -24.63 10.98 2.51
N MET A 119 -25.37 10.03 3.08
CA MET A 119 -25.57 9.95 4.53
C MET A 119 -24.28 9.58 5.28
N VAL A 120 -23.48 8.64 4.75
CA VAL A 120 -22.15 8.32 5.32
C VAL A 120 -21.26 9.56 5.31
N PHE A 121 -21.24 10.30 4.20
CA PHE A 121 -20.42 11.51 4.06
C PHE A 121 -20.86 12.65 4.98
N ALA A 122 -22.17 12.90 5.08
CA ALA A 122 -22.70 13.92 6.00
C ALA A 122 -22.33 13.60 7.46
N ARG A 123 -22.50 12.33 7.87
CA ARG A 123 -22.14 11.89 9.23
C ARG A 123 -20.64 11.96 9.50
N SER A 124 -19.80 11.59 8.51
CA SER A 124 -18.34 11.65 8.68
C SER A 124 -17.85 13.10 8.79
N TYR A 125 -18.46 14.03 8.04
CA TYR A 125 -18.18 15.46 8.12
C TYR A 125 -18.53 16.04 9.50
N GLU A 126 -19.76 15.83 9.99
CA GLU A 126 -20.17 16.27 11.32
C GLU A 126 -19.30 15.67 12.43
N ARG A 127 -18.90 14.40 12.26
CA ARG A 127 -17.98 13.75 13.19
C ARG A 127 -16.59 14.39 13.16
N GLY A 128 -16.08 14.73 11.98
CA GLY A 128 -14.81 15.46 11.83
C GLY A 128 -14.81 16.78 12.60
N ILE A 129 -15.89 17.57 12.47
CA ILE A 129 -16.04 18.83 13.22
C ILE A 129 -16.05 18.58 14.73
N ARG A 130 -16.87 17.64 15.22
CA ARG A 130 -16.96 17.33 16.66
C ARG A 130 -15.63 16.86 17.23
N VAL A 131 -14.90 16.04 16.48
CA VAL A 131 -13.59 15.53 16.88
C VAL A 131 -12.57 16.65 16.94
N TYR A 132 -12.55 17.54 15.94
CA TYR A 132 -11.67 18.69 15.93
C TYR A 132 -11.96 19.64 17.10
N GLN A 133 -13.24 19.93 17.37
CA GLN A 133 -13.64 20.73 18.54
C GLN A 133 -13.18 20.08 19.86
N ALA A 134 -13.35 18.76 20.01
CA ALA A 134 -12.89 18.03 21.18
C ALA A 134 -11.35 18.04 21.31
N MET A 135 -10.60 18.07 20.20
CA MET A 135 -9.15 18.24 20.22
C MET A 135 -8.77 19.64 20.72
N LEU A 136 -9.41 20.69 20.23
CA LEU A 136 -9.18 22.06 20.69
C LEU A 136 -9.42 22.21 22.20
N LEU A 137 -10.52 21.65 22.72
CA LEU A 137 -10.83 21.65 24.15
C LEU A 137 -9.78 20.92 25.02
N ARG A 138 -9.04 19.96 24.44
CA ARG A 138 -7.95 19.24 25.11
C ARG A 138 -6.58 19.93 24.97
N GLY A 139 -6.55 21.16 24.44
CA GLY A 139 -5.30 21.92 24.26
C GLY A 139 -4.52 21.51 23.01
N PHE A 140 -5.21 21.17 21.92
CA PHE A 140 -4.54 20.81 20.67
C PHE A 140 -3.93 22.04 19.98
N ASN A 141 -2.60 22.06 19.86
CA ASN A 141 -1.83 23.17 19.30
C ASN A 141 -1.41 22.95 17.83
N GLY A 142 -2.14 22.11 17.09
CA GLY A 142 -1.79 21.75 15.72
C GLY A 142 -0.72 20.64 15.60
N ARG A 143 -0.17 20.19 16.72
CA ARG A 143 0.86 19.14 16.79
C ARG A 143 0.30 17.86 17.39
N PHE A 144 0.57 16.73 16.76
CA PHE A 144 0.20 15.41 17.29
C PHE A 144 1.43 14.76 17.93
N TYR A 145 1.50 14.74 19.25
CA TYR A 145 2.59 14.12 19.98
C TYR A 145 2.40 12.61 20.08
N SER A 146 3.31 11.84 19.50
CA SER A 146 3.37 10.39 19.75
C SER A 146 4.04 10.12 21.09
N LEU A 147 3.44 9.24 21.89
CA LEU A 147 4.01 8.76 23.16
C LEU A 147 5.12 7.72 22.95
N ARG A 148 5.28 7.19 21.73
CA ARG A 148 6.28 6.16 21.42
C ARG A 148 7.58 6.81 20.97
N ARG A 149 8.63 6.68 21.77
CA ARG A 149 10.00 7.04 21.40
C ARG A 149 10.67 5.89 20.65
N PHE A 150 11.23 6.18 19.48
CA PHE A 150 12.07 5.24 18.76
C PHE A 150 13.42 5.18 19.46
N LYS A 151 13.87 3.97 19.79
CA LYS A 151 15.21 3.71 20.31
C LYS A 151 15.89 2.75 19.36
N LEU A 152 17.06 3.14 18.85
CA LEU A 152 17.91 2.26 18.05
C LEU A 152 18.33 1.08 18.93
N LYS A 153 18.01 -0.13 18.51
CA LYS A 153 18.55 -1.36 19.12
C LYS A 153 19.71 -1.87 18.30
N ASN A 154 20.62 -2.61 18.94
CA ASN A 154 21.74 -3.25 18.26
C ASN A 154 21.27 -4.24 17.17
N SER A 155 20.09 -4.83 17.34
CA SER A 155 19.44 -5.66 16.32
C SER A 155 19.13 -4.87 15.04
N ASP A 156 18.74 -3.61 15.17
CA ASP A 156 18.36 -2.76 14.03
C ASP A 156 19.61 -2.39 13.23
N ILE A 157 20.73 -2.16 13.92
CA ILE A 157 22.04 -1.90 13.30
C ILE A 157 22.55 -3.14 12.57
N LEU A 158 22.46 -4.32 13.19
CA LEU A 158 22.89 -5.57 12.56
C LEU A 158 22.08 -5.85 11.28
N LEU A 159 20.75 -5.67 11.34
CA LEU A 159 19.88 -5.82 10.18
C LEU A 159 20.19 -4.80 9.09
N PHE A 160 20.42 -3.54 9.45
CA PHE A 160 20.77 -2.49 8.50
C PHE A 160 22.08 -2.77 7.77
N ILE A 161 23.12 -3.21 8.50
CA ILE A 161 24.40 -3.62 7.91
C ILE A 161 24.20 -4.84 7.00
N GLY A 162 23.41 -5.83 7.45
CA GLY A 162 23.09 -7.02 6.64
C GLY A 162 22.44 -6.67 5.30
N ILE A 163 21.48 -5.74 5.30
CA ILE A 163 20.80 -5.25 4.09
C ILE A 163 21.79 -4.53 3.17
N LEU A 164 22.62 -3.62 3.70
CA LEU A 164 23.62 -2.91 2.90
C LEU A 164 24.62 -3.87 2.26
N LEU A 165 25.04 -4.91 2.97
CA LEU A 165 25.95 -5.93 2.43
C LEU A 165 25.27 -6.77 1.33
N SER A 166 23.99 -7.15 1.50
CA SER A 166 23.27 -7.88 0.45
C SER A 166 23.08 -7.04 -0.80
N ASP A 167 22.76 -5.74 -0.65
CA ASP A 167 22.59 -4.83 -1.79
C ASP A 167 23.92 -4.57 -2.49
N ALA A 168 25.01 -4.36 -1.75
CA ALA A 168 26.34 -4.21 -2.32
C ALA A 168 26.79 -5.47 -3.08
N CYS A 169 26.52 -6.67 -2.52
CA CYS A 169 26.79 -7.94 -3.18
C CYS A 169 26.00 -8.07 -4.50
N LEU A 170 24.72 -7.72 -4.50
CA LEU A 170 23.89 -7.74 -5.71
C LEU A 170 24.39 -6.77 -6.78
N ILE A 171 24.81 -5.56 -6.40
CA ILE A 171 25.35 -4.56 -7.34
C ILE A 171 26.67 -5.05 -7.96
N ILE A 172 27.54 -5.69 -7.16
CA ILE A 172 28.81 -6.25 -7.65
C ILE A 172 28.52 -7.39 -8.63
N LEU A 173 27.55 -8.25 -8.33
CA LEU A 173 27.17 -9.39 -9.17
C LEU A 173 26.51 -8.94 -10.48
N ASP A 174 25.68 -7.89 -10.43
CA ASP A 174 25.07 -7.29 -11.62
C ASP A 174 26.14 -6.63 -12.52
N ARG A 175 27.08 -5.87 -11.93
CA ARG A 175 28.20 -5.28 -12.70
C ARG A 175 29.16 -6.34 -13.26
N GLY A 176 29.39 -7.44 -12.56
CA GLY A 176 30.22 -8.55 -13.03
C GLY A 176 29.57 -9.40 -14.12
N MET A 177 28.25 -9.29 -14.33
CA MET A 177 27.50 -10.03 -15.36
C MET A 177 27.30 -9.22 -16.66
N PHE A 178 27.60 -7.92 -16.62
CA PHE A 178 27.54 -6.98 -17.76
C PHE A 178 28.92 -6.62 -18.36
N ILE A 179 30.00 -7.20 -17.84
CA ILE A 179 31.37 -7.18 -18.43
C ILE A 179 31.61 -8.54 -19.10
#